data_AF-A0A2H3J104-F1
#
_entry.id   AF-A0A2H3J104-F1
#
_cell.length_a   1.000
_cell.length_b   1.000
_cell.length_c   1.000
_cell.angle_alpha   90.00
_cell.angle_beta   90.00
_cell.angle_gamma   90.00
#
_symmetry.space_group_name_H-M   'P 1'
#
loop_
_entity.id
_entity.type
_entity.pdbx_description
1 polymer ?
#
loop_
_entity_poly.entity_id
_entity_poly.type
_entity_poly.pdbx_seq_one_letter_code
_entity_poly.pdbx_strand_id
1 'polypeptide(L)'
;MPSSPLTGMLAGDGQNRAIRVGGPLQSNQIGELIGAIVVASTVPDFSPLLLVTDSTYVIDGLTIHLPHWEDRGWLGVANMHTSLLWVKGHADIEGNIQADALVGQGSRGDPPVETDLLVPTNFHLLGARLASLSQCLAYMSVHLRNATPTQLSATRSLDLAQAAIQERTGHLPNPARIWQSLWSADLSPNISDFLWKTAHNAYQVGSFWYHVSGAEERAICPVCQVDKSMEHILVYCNAPGPTTVW
;
A
#
# COMPACT_ATOMS: atom_id res chain seq x y z
N MET A 1 -8.03 21.09 0.72
CA MET A 1 -7.08 21.79 1.61
C MET A 1 -6.11 22.57 0.73
N PRO A 2 -5.69 23.78 1.10
CA PRO A 2 -4.94 24.65 0.21
C PRO A 2 -3.52 24.10 -0.01
N SER A 3 -3.09 24.14 -1.26
CA SER A 3 -1.79 23.71 -1.77
C SER A 3 -0.65 24.55 -1.19
N SER A 4 0.36 23.90 -0.61
CA SER A 4 1.61 24.52 -0.12
C SER A 4 2.71 24.40 -1.17
N PRO A 5 3.19 25.52 -1.76
CA PRO A 5 4.39 25.55 -2.59
C PRO A 5 5.62 25.95 -1.76
N LEU A 6 6.79 25.32 -1.94
CA LEU A 6 8.05 25.74 -1.28
C LEU A 6 9.24 25.77 -2.25
N THR A 7 10.15 26.73 -2.06
CA THR A 7 11.30 27.03 -2.93
C THR A 7 12.48 27.51 -2.08
N GLY A 8 13.69 27.02 -2.37
CA GLY A 8 14.92 27.48 -1.71
C GLY A 8 15.41 28.81 -2.30
N MET A 9 15.66 29.82 -1.45
CA MET A 9 16.02 31.17 -1.88
C MET A 9 16.99 31.88 -0.92
N LEU A 10 17.86 32.72 -1.49
CA LEU A 10 18.76 33.66 -0.82
C LEU A 10 18.14 35.08 -0.86
N ALA A 11 18.32 35.87 0.20
CA ALA A 11 17.67 37.16 0.34
C ALA A 11 18.08 38.17 -0.75
N GLY A 12 17.10 38.72 -1.48
CA GLY A 12 17.30 39.78 -2.49
C GLY A 12 17.60 39.31 -3.92
N ASP A 13 17.54 38.01 -4.22
CA ASP A 13 17.75 37.49 -5.58
C ASP A 13 16.49 37.63 -6.45
N GLY A 14 16.63 38.15 -7.68
CA GLY A 14 15.55 38.23 -8.67
C GLY A 14 15.11 36.87 -9.23
N GLN A 15 15.80 35.79 -8.87
CA GLN A 15 15.49 34.40 -9.23
C GLN A 15 14.50 33.71 -8.28
N ASN A 16 14.05 34.44 -7.28
CA ASN A 16 13.07 33.98 -6.31
C ASN A 16 11.76 33.55 -6.98
N ARG A 17 11.36 32.28 -6.78
CA ARG A 17 10.19 31.67 -7.43
C ARG A 17 9.33 30.95 -6.40
N ALA A 18 8.03 30.83 -6.69
CA ALA A 18 7.12 29.97 -5.94
C ALA A 18 6.41 29.06 -6.95
N ILE A 19 6.34 27.76 -6.66
CA ILE A 19 5.88 26.76 -7.63
C ILE A 19 4.72 25.96 -7.07
N ARG A 20 3.58 26.01 -7.74
CA ARG A 20 2.43 25.19 -7.39
C ARG A 20 2.60 23.76 -7.92
N VAL A 21 2.52 22.79 -7.01
CA VAL A 21 2.51 21.37 -7.34
C VAL A 21 1.15 20.95 -7.89
N GLY A 22 1.12 20.29 -9.05
CA GLY A 22 -0.10 19.69 -9.62
C GLY A 22 -0.42 18.30 -9.06
N GLY A 23 -1.63 17.79 -9.33
CA GLY A 23 -2.04 16.41 -9.02
C GLY A 23 -3.04 16.25 -7.86
N PRO A 24 -3.69 15.08 -7.74
CA PRO A 24 -4.75 14.83 -6.76
C PRO A 24 -4.24 14.60 -5.33
N LEU A 25 -2.95 14.26 -5.18
CA LEU A 25 -2.30 14.03 -3.89
C LEU A 25 -1.31 15.17 -3.63
N GLN A 26 -1.69 16.08 -2.73
CA GLN A 26 -0.86 17.21 -2.32
C GLN A 26 -0.59 17.10 -0.82
N SER A 27 0.68 17.20 -0.43
CA SER A 27 1.11 17.30 0.96
C SER A 27 2.29 18.27 1.05
N ASN A 28 2.56 18.83 2.24
CA ASN A 28 3.73 19.68 2.46
C ASN A 28 5.02 18.97 2.04
N GLN A 29 5.15 17.67 2.36
CA GLN A 29 6.30 16.85 2.01
C GLN A 29 6.52 16.75 0.49
N ILE A 30 5.45 16.60 -0.29
CA ILE A 30 5.54 16.58 -1.77
C ILE A 30 5.95 17.97 -2.29
N GLY A 31 5.41 19.05 -1.70
CA GLY A 31 5.78 20.42 -2.02
C GLY A 31 7.25 20.73 -1.79
N GLU A 32 7.77 20.34 -0.63
CA GLU A 32 9.18 20.51 -0.24
C GLU A 32 10.12 19.73 -1.18
N LEU A 33 9.75 18.50 -1.53
CA LEU A 33 10.54 17.66 -2.43
C LEU A 33 10.59 18.21 -3.87
N ILE A 34 9.46 18.67 -4.40
CA ILE A 34 9.41 19.31 -5.72
C ILE A 34 10.18 20.62 -5.74
N GLY A 35 10.09 21.41 -4.66
CA GLY A 35 10.93 22.60 -4.49
C GLY A 35 12.41 22.28 -4.64
N ALA A 36 12.87 21.20 -4.00
CA ALA A 36 14.25 20.76 -4.10
C ALA A 36 14.64 20.28 -5.51
N ILE A 37 13.77 19.50 -6.16
CA ILE A 37 13.97 19.02 -7.54
C ILE A 37 14.08 20.19 -8.51
N VAL A 38 13.17 21.16 -8.45
CA VAL A 38 13.18 22.27 -9.40
C VAL A 38 14.43 23.12 -9.23
N VAL A 39 14.84 23.42 -8.00
CA VAL A 39 16.09 24.14 -7.75
C VAL A 39 17.27 23.36 -8.34
N ALA A 40 17.37 22.06 -8.07
CA ALA A 40 18.43 21.21 -8.61
C ALA A 40 18.44 21.17 -10.15
N SER A 41 17.28 21.09 -10.80
CA SER A 41 17.15 21.04 -12.26
C SER A 41 17.43 22.37 -12.97
N THR A 42 17.46 23.50 -12.24
CA THR A 42 17.78 24.81 -12.80
C THR A 42 19.27 25.15 -12.74
N VAL A 43 20.03 24.43 -11.93
CA VAL A 43 21.46 24.64 -11.76
C VAL A 43 22.22 23.80 -12.79
N PRO A 44 23.24 24.35 -13.47
CA PRO A 44 24.02 23.57 -14.43
C PRO A 44 24.71 22.36 -13.77
N ASP A 45 24.79 21.26 -14.51
CA ASP A 45 25.45 20.04 -14.07
C ASP A 45 26.85 20.31 -13.49
N PHE A 46 27.19 19.58 -12.42
CA PHE A 46 28.47 19.67 -11.71
C PHE A 46 28.80 21.03 -11.07
N SER A 47 27.84 21.96 -11.03
CA SER A 47 27.99 23.20 -10.28
C SER A 47 27.74 22.96 -8.79
N PRO A 48 28.49 23.61 -7.89
CA PRO A 48 28.23 23.49 -6.47
C PRO A 48 26.87 24.09 -6.15
N LEU A 49 25.95 23.25 -5.66
CA LEU A 49 24.62 23.64 -5.21
C LEU A 49 24.52 23.51 -3.69
N LEU A 50 24.22 24.62 -3.02
CA LEU A 50 23.86 24.62 -1.60
C LEU A 50 22.34 24.76 -1.49
N LEU A 51 21.67 23.67 -1.14
CA LEU A 51 20.24 23.66 -0.87
C LEU A 51 19.99 23.85 0.62
N VAL A 52 19.29 24.91 1.00
CA VAL A 52 18.95 25.21 2.40
C VAL A 52 17.44 25.01 2.56
N THR A 53 17.05 24.10 3.45
CA THR A 53 15.66 23.77 3.75
C THR A 53 15.50 23.41 5.23
N ASP A 54 14.34 23.71 5.80
CA ASP A 54 13.92 23.29 7.13
C ASP A 54 13.11 21.97 7.12
N SER A 55 12.85 21.41 5.94
CA SER A 55 12.14 20.15 5.80
C SER A 55 12.99 18.97 6.29
N THR A 56 12.66 18.49 7.48
CA THR A 56 13.20 17.23 8.02
C THR A 56 12.88 16.04 7.12
N TYR A 57 11.75 16.06 6.41
CA TYR A 57 11.38 14.98 5.48
C TYR A 57 12.33 14.89 4.30
N VAL A 58 12.63 16.04 3.67
CA VAL A 58 13.65 16.15 2.64
C VAL A 58 14.98 15.76 3.27
N ILE A 59 15.45 16.40 4.34
CA ILE A 59 16.73 16.07 4.97
C ILE A 59 16.94 14.58 5.30
N ASP A 60 16.04 13.96 6.07
CA ASP A 60 16.20 12.60 6.59
C ASP A 60 16.07 11.57 5.47
N GLY A 61 15.15 11.82 4.53
CA GLY A 61 14.97 10.97 3.36
C GLY A 61 16.27 10.78 2.59
N LEU A 62 17.08 11.82 2.54
CA LEU A 62 18.22 11.92 1.67
C LEU A 62 19.55 11.59 2.36
N THR A 63 19.65 11.87 3.66
CA THR A 63 20.89 11.65 4.44
C THR A 63 20.87 10.34 5.23
N ILE A 64 19.70 9.93 5.71
CA ILE A 64 19.55 8.75 6.58
C ILE A 64 18.95 7.59 5.81
N HIS A 65 17.85 7.84 5.08
CA HIS A 65 17.04 6.76 4.54
C HIS A 65 17.46 6.32 3.13
N LEU A 66 18.03 7.22 2.34
CA LEU A 66 18.36 6.98 0.94
C LEU A 66 19.18 5.71 0.70
N PRO A 67 20.31 5.46 1.39
CA PRO A 67 21.09 4.24 1.12
C PRO A 67 20.26 2.97 1.35
N HIS A 68 19.39 2.99 2.35
CA HIS A 68 18.52 1.88 2.68
C HIS A 68 17.35 1.72 1.72
N TRP A 69 16.81 2.82 1.18
CA TRP A 69 15.78 2.80 0.15
C TRP A 69 16.33 2.24 -1.18
N GLU A 70 17.51 2.69 -1.60
CA GLU A 70 18.20 2.15 -2.77
C GLU A 70 18.51 0.65 -2.60
N ASP A 71 18.99 0.25 -1.42
CA ASP A 71 19.28 -1.16 -1.08
C ASP A 71 18.05 -2.06 -1.16
N ARG A 72 16.87 -1.50 -0.89
CA ARG A 72 15.59 -2.21 -0.95
C ARG A 72 14.88 -2.06 -2.30
N GLY A 73 15.52 -1.42 -3.28
CA GLY A 73 14.91 -1.16 -4.58
C GLY A 73 13.62 -0.37 -4.47
N TRP A 74 13.54 0.51 -3.46
CA TRP A 74 12.40 1.36 -3.14
C TRP A 74 11.10 0.63 -2.77
N LEU A 75 11.17 -0.67 -2.46
CA LEU A 75 10.01 -1.46 -2.06
C LEU A 75 9.45 -0.99 -0.72
N GLY A 76 8.17 -0.59 -0.72
CA GLY A 76 7.45 -0.16 0.48
C GLY A 76 7.79 1.26 0.96
N VAL A 77 8.48 2.06 0.14
CA VAL A 77 8.77 3.47 0.42
C VAL A 77 7.66 4.34 -0.15
N ALA A 78 7.08 5.22 0.68
CA ALA A 78 6.13 6.23 0.20
C ALA A 78 6.90 7.35 -0.55
N ASN A 79 6.37 7.84 -1.67
CA ASN A 79 6.95 8.93 -2.48
C ASN A 79 8.35 8.63 -3.04
N MET A 80 8.44 7.58 -3.86
CA MET A 80 9.62 6.84 -4.36
C MET A 80 10.74 7.60 -5.12
N HIS A 81 10.80 8.94 -5.09
CA HIS A 81 11.71 9.70 -5.94
C HIS A 81 12.43 10.81 -5.15
N THR A 82 13.77 10.74 -5.00
CA THR A 82 14.77 11.85 -4.81
C THR A 82 15.67 11.79 -3.53
N SER A 83 16.90 12.39 -3.61
CA SER A 83 18.13 12.41 -2.72
C SER A 83 18.68 13.86 -2.43
N LEU A 84 19.55 14.16 -1.41
CA LEU A 84 20.32 15.43 -0.96
C LEU A 84 20.45 15.92 0.57
N LEU A 85 21.56 16.59 0.95
CA LEU A 85 22.14 16.76 2.32
C LEU A 85 21.67 17.98 3.25
N TRP A 86 22.03 17.97 4.55
CA TRP A 86 21.49 18.77 5.71
C TRP A 86 22.22 20.06 6.19
N VAL A 87 21.47 21.04 6.75
CA VAL A 87 21.87 21.95 7.87
C VAL A 87 20.64 22.31 8.78
N LYS A 88 20.87 22.77 10.03
CA LYS A 88 19.89 22.95 11.13
C LYS A 88 18.90 24.13 10.96
N GLY A 89 17.60 23.88 11.17
CA GLY A 89 16.53 24.91 11.17
C GLY A 89 16.43 25.75 12.46
N HIS A 90 15.93 27.00 12.30
CA HIS A 90 15.82 28.09 13.29
C HIS A 90 17.12 28.83 13.67
N ALA A 91 17.94 29.17 12.69
CA ALA A 91 18.73 30.40 12.77
C ALA A 91 17.96 31.51 12.07
N ASP A 92 18.07 32.77 12.50
CA ASP A 92 17.50 33.96 11.85
C ASP A 92 18.08 34.14 10.43
N ILE A 93 17.70 33.25 9.53
CA ILE A 93 18.16 33.21 8.14
C ILE A 93 17.06 33.85 7.31
N GLU A 94 17.32 35.09 6.92
CA GLU A 94 16.44 35.94 6.11
C GLU A 94 15.83 35.20 4.90
N GLY A 95 16.59 34.29 4.27
CA GLY A 95 16.11 33.47 3.15
C GLY A 95 14.98 32.50 3.50
N ASN A 96 14.96 31.93 4.72
CA ASN A 96 13.89 31.02 5.16
C ASN A 96 12.60 31.79 5.46
N ILE A 97 12.73 32.95 6.12
CA ILE A 97 11.60 33.83 6.45
C ILE A 97 10.92 34.34 5.16
N GLN A 98 11.71 34.64 4.12
CA GLN A 98 11.19 35.05 2.81
C GLN A 98 10.56 33.89 2.03
N ALA A 99 11.12 32.68 2.10
CA ALA A 99 10.53 31.48 1.51
C ALA A 99 9.15 31.19 2.13
N ASP A 100 9.03 31.24 3.46
CA ASP A 100 7.77 31.02 4.20
C ASP A 100 6.68 32.04 3.81
N ALA A 101 7.05 33.30 3.57
CA ALA A 101 6.11 34.35 3.17
C ALA A 101 5.55 34.17 1.74
N LEU A 102 6.34 33.58 0.84
CA LEU A 102 5.97 33.32 -0.57
C LEU A 102 5.08 32.06 -0.73
N VAL A 103 5.21 31.07 0.15
CA VAL A 103 4.30 29.90 0.23
C VAL A 103 2.85 30.35 0.33
N GLY A 104 2.60 31.38 1.16
CA GLY A 104 1.27 31.94 1.38
C GLY A 104 0.63 32.52 0.12
N GLN A 105 1.44 33.04 -0.81
CA GLN A 105 0.98 33.72 -2.03
C GLN A 105 0.75 32.75 -3.21
N GLY A 106 1.55 31.68 -3.32
CA GLY A 106 1.46 30.71 -4.43
C GLY A 106 0.26 29.76 -4.40
N SER A 107 -0.58 29.80 -3.36
CA SER A 107 -1.77 28.95 -3.23
C SER A 107 -2.98 29.41 -4.07
N ARG A 108 -2.94 30.61 -4.68
CA ARG A 108 -4.14 31.26 -5.28
C ARG A 108 -4.02 31.78 -6.73
N GLY A 109 -2.87 31.66 -7.40
CA GLY A 109 -2.62 32.40 -8.65
C GLY A 109 -2.35 31.57 -9.91
N ASP A 110 -1.37 30.67 -9.87
CA ASP A 110 -0.76 30.15 -11.10
C ASP A 110 -1.10 28.68 -11.42
N PRO A 111 -1.12 28.29 -12.70
CA PRO A 111 -1.25 26.90 -13.11
C PRO A 111 -0.07 26.05 -12.59
N PRO A 112 -0.30 24.77 -12.26
CA PRO A 112 0.75 23.90 -11.74
C PRO A 112 1.86 23.72 -12.78
N VAL A 113 3.12 23.76 -12.32
CA VAL A 113 4.28 23.53 -13.19
C VAL A 113 4.37 22.04 -13.50
N GLU A 114 4.39 21.71 -14.79
CA GLU A 114 4.66 20.36 -15.27
C GLU A 114 6.17 20.13 -15.13
N THR A 115 6.55 19.33 -14.13
CA THR A 115 7.96 19.00 -13.86
C THR A 115 8.27 17.68 -14.55
N ASP A 116 9.32 17.66 -15.36
CA ASP A 116 9.84 16.42 -15.94
C ASP A 116 10.54 15.62 -14.83
N LEU A 117 9.84 14.61 -14.31
CA LEU A 117 10.32 13.72 -13.25
C LEU A 117 10.98 12.45 -13.82
N LEU A 118 11.34 12.44 -15.12
CA LEU A 118 12.00 11.31 -15.73
C LEU A 118 13.39 11.09 -15.11
N VAL A 119 13.55 9.96 -14.41
CA VAL A 119 14.84 9.53 -13.88
C VAL A 119 15.71 9.05 -15.05
N PRO A 120 16.92 9.61 -15.26
CA PRO A 120 17.81 9.14 -16.31
C PRO A 120 18.09 7.65 -16.18
N THR A 121 18.22 6.95 -17.31
CA THR A 121 18.31 5.48 -17.33
C THR A 121 19.52 4.93 -16.53
N ASN A 122 20.60 5.71 -16.42
CA ASN A 122 21.77 5.36 -15.61
C ASN A 122 21.56 5.47 -14.09
N PHE A 123 20.49 6.14 -13.64
CA PHE A 123 20.05 6.19 -12.25
C PHE A 123 18.81 5.32 -12.00
N HIS A 124 18.39 4.54 -13.00
CA HIS A 124 17.27 3.61 -12.87
C HIS A 124 17.73 2.33 -12.18
N LEU A 125 17.60 2.30 -10.85
CA LEU A 125 17.89 1.11 -10.04
C LEU A 125 16.86 0.02 -10.32
N LEU A 126 17.31 -1.08 -10.94
CA LEU A 126 16.46 -2.23 -11.22
C LEU A 126 16.42 -3.19 -10.03
N GLY A 127 15.48 -2.93 -9.11
CA GLY A 127 15.14 -3.84 -8.02
C GLY A 127 16.01 -3.70 -6.76
N ALA A 128 15.80 -4.62 -5.81
CA ALA A 128 16.48 -4.61 -4.52
C ALA A 128 17.86 -5.28 -4.59
N ARG A 129 18.84 -4.75 -3.86
CA ARG A 129 20.17 -5.35 -3.75
C ARG A 129 20.07 -6.69 -3.02
N LEU A 130 20.64 -7.74 -3.62
CA LEU A 130 20.55 -9.10 -3.08
C LEU A 130 21.16 -9.25 -1.68
N ALA A 131 22.27 -8.56 -1.41
CA ALA A 131 22.97 -8.64 -0.12
C ALA A 131 22.17 -8.03 1.06
N SER A 132 21.26 -7.10 0.79
CA SER A 132 20.40 -6.42 1.77
C SER A 132 18.96 -6.96 1.76
N LEU A 133 18.66 -7.91 0.88
CA LEU A 133 17.31 -8.46 0.70
C LEU A 133 16.97 -9.41 1.85
N SER A 134 15.93 -9.08 2.61
CA SER A 134 15.35 -10.00 3.59
C SER A 134 14.31 -10.91 2.95
N GLN A 135 14.07 -12.08 3.56
CA GLN A 135 13.00 -12.99 3.13
C GLN A 135 11.62 -12.29 3.09
N CYS A 136 11.34 -11.41 4.06
CA CYS A 136 10.12 -10.63 4.10
C CYS A 136 9.99 -9.69 2.88
N LEU A 137 11.06 -8.96 2.54
CA LEU A 137 11.08 -8.08 1.37
C LEU A 137 11.00 -8.85 0.05
N ALA A 138 11.70 -9.98 -0.05
CA ALA A 138 11.63 -10.86 -1.20
C ALA A 138 10.19 -11.37 -1.40
N TYR A 139 9.59 -11.91 -0.35
CA TYR A 139 8.21 -12.41 -0.36
C TYR A 139 7.21 -11.31 -0.73
N MET A 140 7.31 -10.13 -0.12
CA MET A 140 6.48 -8.98 -0.45
C MET A 140 6.61 -8.58 -1.92
N SER A 141 7.83 -8.53 -2.47
CA SER A 141 8.07 -8.17 -3.87
C SER A 141 7.45 -9.17 -4.85
N VAL A 142 7.53 -10.46 -4.54
CA VAL A 142 6.91 -11.54 -5.32
C VAL A 142 5.39 -11.42 -5.24
N HIS A 143 4.83 -11.13 -4.06
CA HIS A 143 3.39 -10.99 -3.86
C HIS A 143 2.82 -9.76 -4.60
N LEU A 144 3.52 -8.62 -4.57
CA LEU A 144 3.13 -7.41 -5.31
C LEU A 144 3.18 -7.62 -6.83
N ARG A 145 4.17 -8.37 -7.34
CA ARG A 145 4.30 -8.70 -8.76
C ARG A 145 3.29 -9.75 -9.21
N ASN A 146 3.05 -10.74 -8.36
CA ASN A 146 2.14 -11.85 -8.61
C ASN A 146 0.79 -11.59 -7.95
N ALA A 147 0.28 -10.34 -8.00
CA ALA A 147 -1.01 -9.96 -7.43
C ALA A 147 -2.01 -11.08 -7.74
N THR A 148 -2.29 -11.88 -6.70
CA THR A 148 -2.89 -13.18 -6.91
C THR A 148 -4.31 -12.91 -7.36
N PRO A 149 -4.78 -13.49 -8.48
CA PRO A 149 -6.17 -13.30 -8.88
C PRO A 149 -7.04 -13.64 -7.67
N THR A 150 -7.91 -12.71 -7.30
CA THR A 150 -8.82 -12.85 -6.17
C THR A 150 -9.44 -14.24 -6.23
N GLN A 151 -9.15 -15.11 -5.27
CA GLN A 151 -9.68 -16.46 -5.29
C GLN A 151 -11.21 -16.37 -5.23
N LEU A 152 -11.86 -16.64 -6.37
CA LEU A 152 -13.31 -16.51 -6.54
C LEU A 152 -14.09 -17.31 -5.48
N SER A 153 -13.52 -18.42 -4.97
CA SER A 153 -14.08 -19.23 -3.89
C SER A 153 -14.15 -18.47 -2.56
N ALA A 154 -13.05 -17.86 -2.13
CA ALA A 154 -13.01 -17.06 -0.90
C ALA A 154 -13.92 -15.84 -0.99
N THR A 155 -14.04 -15.24 -2.19
CA THR A 155 -15.00 -14.16 -2.45
C THR A 155 -16.44 -14.64 -2.27
N ARG A 156 -16.82 -15.77 -2.86
CA ARG A 156 -18.18 -16.31 -2.72
C ARG A 156 -18.54 -16.63 -1.26
N SER A 157 -17.63 -17.25 -0.50
CA SER A 157 -17.88 -17.55 0.92
C SER A 157 -17.99 -16.28 1.77
N LEU A 158 -17.23 -15.23 1.44
CA LEU A 158 -17.40 -13.92 2.07
C LEU A 158 -18.76 -13.29 1.75
N ASP A 159 -19.18 -13.33 0.48
CA ASP A 159 -20.47 -12.76 0.07
C ASP A 159 -21.64 -13.44 0.81
N LEU A 160 -21.60 -14.77 0.92
CA LEU A 160 -22.57 -15.54 1.69
C LEU A 160 -22.54 -15.17 3.18
N ALA A 161 -21.36 -15.05 3.77
CA ALA A 161 -21.22 -14.65 5.17
C ALA A 161 -21.73 -13.21 5.41
N GLN A 162 -21.43 -12.28 4.51
CA GLN A 162 -21.92 -10.91 4.58
C GLN A 162 -23.45 -10.86 4.48
N ALA A 163 -24.04 -11.58 3.53
CA ALA A 163 -25.49 -11.66 3.37
C ALA A 163 -26.17 -12.24 4.62
N ALA A 164 -25.64 -13.35 5.16
CA ALA A 164 -26.17 -13.97 6.38
C ALA A 164 -26.04 -13.06 7.62
N ILE A 165 -24.93 -12.33 7.77
CA ILE A 165 -24.77 -11.37 8.87
C ILE A 165 -25.72 -10.19 8.71
N GLN A 166 -25.89 -9.68 7.49
CA GLN A 166 -26.81 -8.58 7.20
C GLN A 166 -28.26 -8.99 7.50
N GLU A 167 -28.67 -10.20 7.11
CA GLU A 167 -30.01 -10.71 7.39
C GLU A 167 -30.28 -10.79 8.90
N ARG A 168 -29.29 -11.20 9.69
CA ARG A 168 -29.44 -11.36 11.15
C ARG A 168 -29.32 -10.06 11.94
N THR A 169 -28.48 -9.12 11.49
CA THR A 169 -28.11 -7.92 12.27
C THR A 169 -28.62 -6.61 11.66
N GLY A 170 -29.09 -6.63 10.41
CA GLY A 170 -29.45 -5.44 9.64
C GLY A 170 -28.26 -4.65 9.09
N HIS A 171 -27.03 -5.02 9.42
CA HIS A 171 -25.82 -4.31 9.02
C HIS A 171 -24.94 -5.13 8.08
N LEU A 172 -24.48 -4.53 6.98
CA LEU A 172 -23.51 -5.15 6.08
C LEU A 172 -22.10 -4.99 6.66
N PRO A 173 -21.43 -6.07 7.10
CA PRO A 173 -20.10 -5.99 7.68
C PRO A 173 -19.03 -5.76 6.61
N ASN A 174 -17.93 -5.10 6.98
CA ASN A 174 -16.74 -4.99 6.12
C ASN A 174 -16.07 -6.38 5.98
N PRO A 175 -15.74 -6.87 4.77
CA PRO A 175 -15.07 -8.16 4.58
C PRO A 175 -13.80 -8.34 5.42
N ALA A 176 -13.01 -7.28 5.61
CA ALA A 176 -11.81 -7.32 6.45
C ALA A 176 -12.13 -7.65 7.92
N ARG A 177 -13.28 -7.17 8.43
CA ARG A 177 -13.73 -7.49 9.79
C ARG A 177 -14.17 -8.93 9.94
N ILE A 178 -14.78 -9.53 8.91
CA ILE A 178 -15.12 -10.96 8.91
C ILE A 178 -13.84 -11.78 9.07
N TRP A 179 -12.81 -11.48 8.29
CA TRP A 179 -11.53 -12.17 8.40
C TRP A 179 -10.87 -12.01 9.77
N GLN A 180 -10.88 -10.80 10.33
CA GLN A 180 -10.36 -10.54 11.68
C GLN A 180 -11.13 -11.34 12.73
N SER A 181 -12.45 -11.47 12.60
CA SER A 181 -13.26 -12.22 13.56
C SER A 181 -12.97 -13.72 13.60
N LEU A 182 -12.43 -14.30 12.51
CA LEU A 182 -12.03 -15.71 12.52
C LEU A 182 -10.89 -15.99 13.51
N TRP A 183 -10.14 -14.96 13.89
CA TRP A 183 -8.99 -15.03 14.80
C TRP A 183 -9.26 -14.32 16.13
N SER A 184 -10.54 -14.18 16.52
CA SER A 184 -10.86 -13.60 17.83
C SER A 184 -10.36 -14.49 18.97
N ALA A 185 -10.03 -13.86 20.10
CA ALA A 185 -9.60 -14.57 21.31
C ALA A 185 -10.70 -15.50 21.89
N ASP A 186 -11.95 -15.32 21.47
CA ASP A 186 -13.10 -16.13 21.85
C ASP A 186 -13.13 -17.49 21.12
N LEU A 187 -12.32 -17.64 20.06
CA LEU A 187 -12.22 -18.88 19.27
C LEU A 187 -10.93 -19.61 19.60
N SER A 188 -11.03 -20.94 19.75
CA SER A 188 -9.83 -21.78 19.84
C SER A 188 -9.10 -21.80 18.48
N PRO A 189 -7.76 -21.95 18.46
CA PRO A 189 -6.99 -21.98 17.22
C PRO A 189 -7.48 -23.02 16.20
N ASN A 190 -7.95 -24.17 16.67
CA ASN A 190 -8.49 -25.24 15.80
C ASN A 190 -9.80 -24.82 15.13
N ILE A 191 -10.64 -24.04 15.81
CA ILE A 191 -11.89 -23.52 15.24
C ILE A 191 -11.57 -22.43 14.22
N SER A 192 -10.65 -21.51 14.54
CA SER A 192 -10.18 -20.48 13.61
C SER A 192 -9.63 -21.09 12.32
N ASP A 193 -8.78 -22.12 12.43
CA ASP A 193 -8.23 -22.84 11.28
C ASP A 193 -9.32 -23.53 10.47
N PHE A 194 -10.29 -24.19 11.13
CA PHE A 194 -11.42 -24.82 10.46
C PHE A 194 -12.28 -23.81 9.68
N LEU A 195 -12.62 -22.68 10.29
CA LEU A 195 -13.41 -21.63 9.65
C LEU A 195 -12.66 -20.98 8.49
N TRP A 196 -11.36 -20.72 8.68
CA TRP A 196 -10.51 -20.17 7.63
C TRP A 196 -10.41 -21.11 6.43
N LYS A 197 -10.17 -22.41 6.65
CA LYS A 197 -10.12 -23.43 5.59
C LYS A 197 -11.48 -23.60 4.90
N THR A 198 -12.56 -23.54 5.66
CA THR A 198 -13.93 -23.59 5.11
C THR A 198 -14.20 -22.40 4.20
N ALA A 199 -13.89 -21.18 4.64
CA ALA A 199 -14.09 -19.97 3.85
C ALA A 199 -13.23 -19.93 2.57
N HIS A 200 -12.07 -20.59 2.57
CA HIS A 200 -11.22 -20.71 1.38
C HIS A 200 -11.55 -21.91 0.50
N ASN A 201 -12.55 -22.74 0.87
CA ASN A 201 -12.84 -24.02 0.23
C ASN A 201 -11.60 -24.93 0.13
N ALA A 202 -10.78 -24.94 1.20
CA ALA A 202 -9.50 -25.65 1.23
C ALA A 202 -9.63 -27.15 1.55
N TYR A 203 -10.81 -27.61 1.96
CA TYR A 203 -11.07 -29.03 2.21
C TYR A 203 -11.39 -29.79 0.92
N GLN A 204 -10.94 -31.04 0.86
CA GLN A 204 -11.22 -31.95 -0.26
C GLN A 204 -12.66 -32.45 -0.22
N VAL A 205 -13.59 -31.64 -0.72
CA VAL A 205 -15.03 -31.90 -0.70
C VAL A 205 -15.63 -31.67 -2.09
N GLY A 206 -16.63 -32.46 -2.45
CA GLY A 206 -17.42 -32.24 -3.67
C GLY A 206 -16.57 -32.35 -4.93
N SER A 207 -16.56 -31.26 -5.69
CA SER A 207 -15.93 -31.18 -7.02
C SER A 207 -14.46 -31.58 -7.05
N PHE A 208 -13.74 -31.44 -5.93
CA PHE A 208 -12.37 -31.93 -5.80
C PHE A 208 -12.22 -33.40 -6.23
N TRP A 209 -13.18 -34.26 -5.84
CA TRP A 209 -13.11 -35.70 -6.08
C TRP A 209 -13.40 -36.11 -7.52
N TYR A 210 -14.02 -35.25 -8.34
CA TYR A 210 -14.28 -35.55 -9.76
C TYR A 210 -13.00 -35.66 -10.60
N HIS A 211 -11.90 -35.07 -10.12
CA HIS A 211 -10.61 -35.12 -10.80
C HIS A 211 -9.73 -36.27 -10.31
N VAL A 212 -10.20 -37.06 -9.33
CA VAL A 212 -9.46 -38.19 -8.76
C VAL A 212 -10.08 -39.48 -9.24
N SER A 213 -9.40 -40.14 -10.18
CA SER A 213 -9.89 -41.39 -10.79
C SER A 213 -10.17 -42.48 -9.74
N GLY A 214 -11.38 -43.04 -9.78
CA GLY A 214 -11.82 -44.12 -8.89
C GLY A 214 -12.28 -43.65 -7.50
N ALA A 215 -12.39 -42.34 -7.28
CA ALA A 215 -12.89 -41.76 -6.03
C ALA A 215 -14.04 -40.76 -6.25
N GLU A 216 -14.62 -40.73 -7.45
CA GLU A 216 -15.64 -39.74 -7.87
C GLU A 216 -16.90 -39.83 -7.02
N GLU A 217 -17.25 -41.03 -6.52
CA GLU A 217 -18.38 -41.25 -5.61
C GLU A 217 -18.29 -40.42 -4.32
N ARG A 218 -17.08 -40.02 -3.91
CA ARG A 218 -16.86 -39.19 -2.71
C ARG A 218 -17.35 -37.76 -2.90
N ALA A 219 -17.50 -37.30 -4.14
CA ALA A 219 -18.09 -36.00 -4.45
C ALA A 219 -19.56 -35.91 -4.03
N ILE A 220 -20.28 -37.03 -4.03
CA ILE A 220 -21.73 -37.07 -3.78
C ILE A 220 -22.02 -37.40 -2.31
N CYS A 221 -23.02 -36.73 -1.75
CA CYS A 221 -23.58 -37.05 -0.44
C CYS A 221 -24.35 -38.38 -0.50
N PRO A 222 -23.98 -39.42 0.27
CA PRO A 222 -24.67 -40.71 0.19
C PRO A 222 -26.12 -40.65 0.70
N VAL A 223 -26.44 -39.67 1.56
CA VAL A 223 -27.77 -39.49 2.13
C VAL A 223 -28.67 -38.67 1.20
N CYS A 224 -28.16 -37.54 0.70
CA CYS A 224 -28.96 -36.57 -0.05
C CYS A 224 -28.84 -36.71 -1.57
N GLN A 225 -27.87 -37.48 -2.06
CA GLN A 225 -27.61 -37.69 -3.50
C GLN A 225 -27.36 -36.38 -4.28
N VAL A 226 -26.74 -35.38 -3.61
CA VAL A 226 -26.31 -34.11 -4.20
C VAL A 226 -24.80 -33.95 -4.05
N ASP A 227 -24.20 -33.06 -4.85
CA ASP A 227 -22.81 -32.66 -4.69
C ASP A 227 -22.54 -32.18 -3.26
N LYS A 228 -21.52 -32.75 -2.61
CA LYS A 228 -21.07 -32.27 -1.31
C LYS A 228 -20.48 -30.88 -1.46
N SER A 229 -20.89 -29.97 -0.60
CA SER A 229 -20.18 -28.75 -0.29
C SER A 229 -20.04 -28.66 1.23
N MET A 230 -19.12 -27.82 1.72
CA MET A 230 -19.02 -27.61 3.16
C MET A 230 -20.33 -27.05 3.74
N GLU A 231 -21.00 -26.17 2.98
CA GLU A 231 -22.33 -25.65 3.28
C GLU A 231 -23.38 -26.77 3.37
N HIS A 232 -23.44 -27.68 2.40
CA HIS A 232 -24.35 -28.83 2.46
C HIS A 232 -24.07 -29.68 3.70
N ILE A 233 -22.81 -30.05 3.94
CA ILE A 233 -22.42 -30.92 5.05
C ILE A 233 -22.79 -30.33 6.41
N LEU A 234 -22.58 -29.02 6.60
CA LEU A 234 -22.78 -28.36 7.89
C LEU A 234 -24.21 -27.88 8.13
N VAL A 235 -24.94 -27.48 7.07
CA VAL A 235 -26.21 -26.75 7.23
C VAL A 235 -27.40 -27.51 6.65
N TYR A 236 -27.27 -28.11 5.46
CA TYR A 236 -28.42 -28.60 4.69
C TYR A 236 -28.53 -30.13 4.58
N CYS A 237 -27.54 -30.88 5.08
CA CYS A 237 -27.52 -32.33 4.94
C CYS A 237 -28.55 -33.00 5.84
N ASN A 238 -29.25 -34.01 5.31
CA ASN A 238 -30.22 -34.82 6.05
C ASN A 238 -29.56 -35.91 6.94
N ALA A 239 -28.23 -35.97 6.95
CA ALA A 239 -27.50 -36.82 7.88
C ALA A 239 -27.71 -36.33 9.33
N PRO A 240 -27.47 -37.18 10.35
CA PRO A 240 -27.60 -36.76 11.75
C PRO A 240 -26.55 -35.72 12.21
N GLY A 241 -25.55 -35.41 11.38
CA GLY A 241 -24.48 -34.46 11.72
C GLY A 241 -25.01 -33.06 12.03
N PRO A 242 -25.63 -32.35 11.08
CA PRO A 242 -26.18 -31.01 11.30
C PRO A 242 -27.10 -30.90 12.52
N THR A 243 -28.01 -31.86 12.72
CA THR A 243 -28.93 -31.86 13.87
C THR A 243 -28.27 -32.16 15.22
N THR A 244 -27.05 -32.70 15.21
CA THR A 244 -26.27 -32.92 16.45
C THR A 244 -25.45 -31.67 16.80
N VAL A 245 -25.02 -30.92 15.79
CA VAL A 245 -24.18 -29.72 15.95
C VAL A 245 -25.01 -28.49 16.28
N TRP A 246 -26.20 -28.36 15.69
CA TRP A 246 -27.12 -27.23 15.86
C TRP A 246 -28.34 -27.62 16.69
#